data_AF-A0A2J4ZVM1-F1
#
_entry.id   AF-A0A2J4ZVM1-F1
#
_cell.length_a   1.000
_cell.length_b   1.000
_cell.length_c   1.000
_cell.angle_alpha   90.00
_cell.angle_beta   90.00
_cell.angle_gamma   90.00
#
_symmetry.space_group_name_H-M   'P 1'
#
loop_
_entity.id
_entity.type
_entity.pdbx_description
1 polymer ?
#
loop_
_entity_poly.entity_id
_entity_poly.type
_entity_poly.pdbx_seq_one_letter_code
_entity_poly.pdbx_strand_id
1 'polypeptide(L)'
;MNFTIKSRKTGEIFSFYAPDSGGYVHLVSPGRPGSTGAQICRGGGFMGSTLYCDASEDDLASVARKWYRQFVRERRKFLIMSGQYSEENQ
;
A
#
# COMPACT_ATOMS: atom_id res chain seq x y z
N MET A 1 3.21 -13.96 -6.45
CA MET A 1 4.25 -13.31 -5.62
C MET A 1 3.60 -12.51 -4.52
N ASN A 2 4.23 -12.41 -3.36
CA ASN A 2 3.70 -11.65 -2.22
C ASN A 2 4.79 -10.80 -1.58
N PHE A 3 4.42 -9.62 -1.10
CA PHE A 3 5.32 -8.75 -0.35
C PHE A 3 4.59 -8.13 0.83
N THR A 4 5.22 -8.04 2.00
CA THR A 4 4.57 -7.50 3.21
C THR A 4 5.40 -6.39 3.82
N ILE A 5 4.73 -5.27 4.15
CA ILE A 5 5.28 -4.15 4.91
C ILE A 5 4.66 -4.16 6.30
N LYS A 6 5.51 -4.24 7.33
CA LYS A 6 5.12 -4.02 8.72
C LYS A 6 5.57 -2.64 9.18
N SER A 7 4.62 -1.76 9.44
CA SER A 7 4.89 -0.43 9.98
C SER A 7 5.34 -0.54 11.43
N ARG A 8 6.59 -0.17 11.74
CA ARG A 8 7.06 -0.11 13.13
C ARG A 8 6.40 1.02 13.93
N LYS A 9 6.01 2.11 13.25
CA LYS A 9 5.41 3.29 13.91
C LYS A 9 3.96 3.05 14.32
N THR A 10 3.18 2.40 13.47
CA THR A 10 1.73 2.22 13.69
C THR A 10 1.34 0.78 14.02
N GLY A 11 2.26 -0.18 13.89
CA GLY A 11 1.97 -1.60 14.06
C GLY A 11 1.20 -2.24 12.90
N GLU A 12 0.70 -1.43 11.96
CA GLU A 12 -0.10 -1.89 10.81
C GLU A 12 0.70 -2.79 9.86
N ILE A 13 0.01 -3.78 9.31
CA ILE A 13 0.57 -4.74 8.35
C ILE A 13 -0.14 -4.54 7.01
N PHE A 14 0.65 -4.37 5.95
CA PHE A 14 0.18 -4.21 4.58
C PHE A 14 0.76 -5.35 3.74
N SER A 15 -0.09 -6.26 3.29
CA SER A 15 0.32 -7.38 2.44
C SER A 15 -0.12 -7.13 1.00
N PHE A 16 0.80 -7.31 0.08
CA PHE A 16 0.63 -7.06 -1.34
C PHE A 16 0.77 -8.36 -2.10
N TYR A 17 -0.03 -8.50 -3.15
CA TYR A 17 -0.05 -9.65 -4.04
C TYR A 17 -0.01 -9.20 -5.50
N ALA A 18 0.72 -9.95 -6.32
CA ALA A 18 0.64 -9.92 -7.78
C ALA A 18 0.80 -11.35 -8.33
N PRO A 19 0.23 -11.66 -9.52
CA PRO A 19 0.46 -12.94 -10.18
C PRO A 19 1.95 -13.22 -10.41
N ASP A 20 2.36 -14.49 -10.37
CA ASP A 20 3.78 -14.86 -10.59
C ASP A 20 4.29 -14.51 -12.00
N SER A 21 3.38 -14.38 -12.97
CA SER A 21 3.67 -13.91 -14.33
C SER A 21 3.85 -12.39 -14.46
N GLY A 22 3.76 -11.63 -13.37
CA GLY A 22 3.57 -10.18 -13.41
C GLY A 22 2.10 -9.81 -13.61
N GLY A 23 1.74 -8.58 -13.26
CA GLY A 23 0.34 -8.17 -13.24
C GLY A 23 0.06 -6.92 -12.42
N TYR A 24 -1.24 -6.62 -12.29
CA TYR A 24 -1.71 -5.60 -11.37
C TYR A 24 -1.42 -5.97 -9.92
N VAL A 25 -1.02 -4.97 -9.14
CA VAL A 25 -0.70 -5.16 -7.72
C VAL A 25 -1.95 -4.92 -6.88
N HIS A 26 -2.19 -5.81 -5.93
CA HIS A 26 -3.32 -5.79 -5.02
C HIS A 26 -2.84 -5.63 -3.57
N LEU A 27 -3.55 -4.83 -2.77
CA LEU A 27 -3.41 -4.82 -1.31
C LEU A 27 -4.42 -5.79 -0.71
N VAL A 28 -3.92 -6.83 -0.06
CA VAL A 28 -4.72 -7.87 0.60
C VAL A 28 -5.47 -7.26 1.79
N SER A 29 -6.79 -7.48 1.85
CA SER A 29 -7.62 -7.01 2.96
C SER A 29 -7.41 -7.91 4.19
N PRO A 30 -7.14 -7.33 5.37
CA PRO A 30 -7.07 -8.10 6.60
C PRO A 30 -8.44 -8.74 6.91
N GLY A 31 -8.45 -10.04 7.22
CA GLY A 31 -9.65 -10.77 7.64
C GLY A 31 -10.47 -11.44 6.53
N ARG A 32 -10.05 -11.36 5.24
CA ARG A 32 -10.66 -12.13 4.15
C ARG A 32 -9.63 -13.00 3.43
N PRO A 33 -9.32 -14.19 3.96
CA PRO A 33 -8.54 -15.17 3.22
C PRO A 33 -9.29 -15.54 1.94
N GLY A 34 -8.67 -15.37 0.78
CA GLY A 34 -9.21 -15.76 -0.53
C GLY A 34 -9.87 -14.64 -1.36
N SER A 35 -10.03 -13.42 -0.86
CA SER A 35 -10.42 -12.29 -1.72
C SER A 35 -9.19 -11.68 -2.37
N THR A 36 -9.18 -11.57 -3.70
CA THR A 36 -8.24 -10.73 -4.44
C THR A 36 -8.38 -9.31 -3.89
N GLY A 37 -7.39 -8.83 -3.14
CA GLY A 37 -7.45 -7.55 -2.45
C GLY A 37 -7.71 -6.36 -3.39
N ALA A 38 -7.79 -5.15 -2.84
CA ALA A 38 -8.04 -3.96 -3.65
C ALA A 38 -6.82 -3.63 -4.53
N GLN A 39 -7.05 -3.38 -5.83
CA GLN A 39 -5.99 -2.92 -6.72
C GLN A 39 -5.43 -1.57 -6.24
N ILE A 40 -4.12 -1.47 -6.15
CA ILE A 40 -3.47 -0.23 -5.73
C ILE A 40 -3.22 0.68 -6.93
N CYS A 41 -3.47 1.97 -6.75
CA CYS A 41 -3.30 2.98 -7.78
C CYS A 41 -2.22 3.98 -7.39
N ARG A 42 -1.67 4.65 -8.41
CA ARG A 42 -0.67 5.72 -8.27
C ARG A 42 -1.16 6.78 -7.27
N GLY A 43 -0.25 7.29 -6.45
CA GLY A 43 -0.57 8.30 -5.43
C GLY A 43 -0.87 7.74 -4.04
N GLY A 44 -0.80 6.41 -3.86
CA GLY A 44 -1.07 5.80 -2.56
C GLY A 44 -2.56 5.53 -2.30
N GLY A 45 -3.40 5.54 -3.35
CA GLY A 45 -4.83 5.28 -3.25
C GLY A 45 -5.25 3.99 -3.97
N PHE A 46 -6.56 3.81 -4.12
CA PHE A 46 -7.19 2.68 -4.83
C PHE A 46 -8.00 3.12 -6.05
N MET A 47 -7.92 4.40 -6.43
CA MET A 47 -8.58 4.97 -7.60
C MET A 47 -7.56 5.69 -8.48
N GLY A 48 -7.84 5.73 -9.79
CA GLY A 48 -6.95 6.30 -10.80
C GLY A 48 -6.13 5.23 -11.51
N SER A 49 -4.88 5.55 -11.88
CA SER A 49 -4.03 4.63 -12.64
C SER A 49 -3.54 3.46 -11.78
N THR A 50 -4.00 2.26 -12.10
CA THR A 50 -3.59 1.02 -11.43
C THR A 50 -2.10 0.75 -11.60
N LEU A 51 -1.45 0.32 -10.52
CA LEU A 51 -0.04 -0.05 -10.54
C LEU A 51 0.13 -1.50 -10.99
N TYR A 52 1.19 -1.72 -11.75
CA TYR A 52 1.59 -3.00 -12.32
C TYR A 52 3.03 -3.30 -11.87
N CYS A 53 3.37 -4.59 -11.77
CA CYS A 53 4.75 -5.05 -11.64
C CYS A 53 5.04 -6.18 -12.62
N ASP A 54 6.30 -6.31 -13.00
CA ASP A 54 6.80 -7.44 -13.78
C ASP A 54 6.81 -8.73 -12.94
N ALA A 55 7.18 -9.85 -13.56
CA ALA A 55 7.34 -11.17 -12.92
C ALA A 55 8.59 -11.23 -12.00
N SER A 56 8.74 -10.23 -11.12
CA SER A 56 9.87 -10.06 -10.22
C SER A 56 9.41 -9.61 -8.85
N GLU A 57 9.84 -10.32 -7.81
CA GLU A 57 9.55 -9.96 -6.42
C GLU A 57 10.18 -8.62 -6.03
N ASP A 58 11.35 -8.29 -6.59
CA ASP A 58 12.02 -7.02 -6.35
C ASP A 58 11.23 -5.84 -6.93
N ASP A 59 10.61 -6.03 -8.10
CA ASP A 59 9.75 -5.02 -8.70
C ASP A 59 8.46 -4.83 -7.91
N LEU A 60 7.81 -5.94 -7.51
CA LEU A 60 6.66 -5.91 -6.59
C LEU A 60 7.00 -5.15 -5.30
N ALA A 61 8.15 -5.45 -4.70
CA ALA A 61 8.61 -4.80 -3.47
C ALA A 61 8.91 -3.31 -3.69
N SER A 62 9.45 -2.92 -4.86
CA SER A 62 9.68 -1.52 -5.25
C SER A 62 8.37 -0.75 -5.38
N VAL A 63 7.41 -1.30 -6.13
CA VAL A 63 6.07 -0.73 -6.34
C VAL A 63 5.33 -0.59 -5.01
N ALA A 64 5.30 -1.64 -4.20
CA ALA A 64 4.63 -1.64 -2.90
C ALA A 64 5.23 -0.60 -1.93
N ARG A 65 6.56 -0.51 -1.83
CA ARG A 65 7.21 0.49 -0.96
C ARG A 65 6.94 1.92 -1.45
N LYS A 66 6.95 2.15 -2.76
CA LYS A 66 6.64 3.46 -3.35
C LYS A 66 5.20 3.87 -3.06
N TRP A 67 4.25 2.96 -3.29
CA TRP A 67 2.84 3.18 -2.97
C TRP A 67 2.65 3.45 -1.47
N TYR A 68 3.25 2.64 -0.60
CA TYR A 68 3.15 2.81 0.85
C TYR A 68 3.63 4.19 1.34
N ARG A 69 4.78 4.66 0.82
CA ARG A 69 5.27 6.02 1.15
C ARG A 69 4.26 7.11 0.74
N GLN A 70 3.62 6.96 -0.41
CA GLN A 70 2.60 7.89 -0.88
C GLN A 70 1.33 7.80 -0.02
N PHE A 71 0.86 6.58 0.28
CA PHE A 71 -0.28 6.33 1.15
C PHE A 71 -0.11 6.99 2.52
N VAL A 72 1.03 6.79 3.17
CA VAL A 72 1.32 7.41 4.49
C VAL A 72 1.33 8.93 4.40
N ARG A 73 1.89 9.49 3.32
CA ARG A 73 1.92 10.94 3.10
C ARG A 73 0.52 11.52 2.93
N GLU A 74 -0.33 10.92 2.09
CA GLU A 74 -1.70 11.40 1.88
C GLU A 74 -2.56 11.18 3.14
N ARG A 75 -2.41 10.05 3.83
CA ARG A 75 -3.08 9.82 5.11
C ARG A 75 -2.69 10.85 6.15
N ARG A 76 -1.41 11.22 6.25
CA ARG A 76 -0.96 12.28 7.18
C ARG A 76 -1.59 13.62 6.84
N LYS A 77 -1.58 14.03 5.57
CA LYS A 77 -2.22 15.28 5.14
C LYS A 77 -3.71 15.28 5.50
N PHE A 78 -4.42 14.18 5.23
CA PHE A 78 -5.83 14.04 5.58
C PHE A 78 -6.05 14.19 7.08
N LEU A 79 -5.25 13.51 7.91
CA LEU A 79 -5.34 13.60 9.36
C LEU A 79 -5.08 15.03 9.87
N ILE A 80 -4.05 15.71 9.35
CA ILE A 80 -3.76 17.12 9.68
C ILE A 80 -4.94 18.02 9.28
N MET A 81 -5.44 17.91 8.04
CA MET A 81 -6.55 18.73 7.55
C MET A 81 -7.86 18.46 8.29
N SER A 82 -8.06 17.24 8.77
CA SER A 82 -9.24 16.86 9.57
C SER A 82 -9.15 17.28 11.04
N GLY A 83 -8.04 17.90 11.47
CA GLY A 83 -7.81 18.29 12.87
C GLY A 83 -7.51 17.13 13.81
N GLN A 84 -7.28 15.93 13.28
CA GLN A 84 -7.02 14.70 14.06
C GLN A 84 -5.52 14.45 14.31
N TYR A 85 -4.65 15.36 13.89
CA TYR A 85 -3.19 15.26 14.06
C TYR A 85 -2.57 16.66 14.22
N SER A 86 -1.88 16.91 15.33
CA SER A 86 -1.07 18.12 15.58
C SER A 86 0.42 17.75 15.59
N GLU A 87 1.27 18.61 15.00
CA GLU A 87 2.73 18.36 14.88
C GLU A 87 3.51 18.59 16.19
N GLU A 88 2.84 18.99 17.28
CA GLU A 88 3.47 19.46 18.52
C GLU A 88 3.86 18.36 19.53
N ASN A 89 3.55 17.09 19.28
CA ASN A 89 3.93 15.98 20.16
C ASN A 89 4.94 15.04 19.48
N GLN A 90 6.20 15.49 19.39
CA GLN A 90 7.37 14.64 19.11
C GLN A 90 8.08 14.22 20.40
#